data_AF-A0A8V1ADU9-F1
#
_entry.id   AF-A0A8V1ADU9-F1
#
_cell.length_a   1.000
_cell.length_b   1.000
_cell.length_c   1.000
_cell.angle_alpha   90.00
_cell.angle_beta   90.00
_cell.angle_gamma   90.00
#
_symmetry.space_group_name_H-M   'P 1'
#
loop_
_entity.id
_entity.type
_entity.pdbx_description
1 polymer ?
#
loop_
_entity_poly.entity_id
_entity_poly.type
_entity_poly.pdbx_seq_one_letter_code
_entity_poly.pdbx_strand_id
1 'polypeptide(L)'
;MRIARRRAAGAGPEQSSLAAPLPLCPSPGRSSAALTAAGGRRLRGDRPRLRCCHPPGNMGSENPSPQNPGCKIMTFRPTLEEFREFGKYVAYIESQGAHRAGLAKVIPPKEWKPRKTYDDIDDMIIPAPIQQVVTGQSGLFTQYNIQKKPMTVGEYRRLANSEKYCTPRHQDFEDLERKYWKNLTFVSPIYGADISGSLYDTDVEEWNIGNLNTLLDMVEHECGIIIEGVNTPYLYFGMWKTTFAWHTEDMDLYSINYLHFGEPKSWYAIPPEHGKRLERLAKGWYVGQIVLESYDNSCVTFPGII
;
A
#
# COMPACT_ATOMS: atom_id res chain seq x y z
N MET A 1 -6.16 -37.24 -13.95
CA MET A 1 -6.38 -38.70 -14.15
C MET A 1 -6.25 -39.41 -12.80
N ARG A 2 -6.81 -40.62 -12.64
CA ARG A 2 -6.96 -41.38 -11.38
C ARG A 2 -7.99 -40.82 -10.38
N ILE A 3 -8.45 -41.73 -9.52
CA ILE A 3 -9.71 -41.74 -8.76
C ILE A 3 -9.49 -42.58 -7.49
N ALA A 4 -9.99 -42.15 -6.32
CA ALA A 4 -10.55 -43.02 -5.26
C ALA A 4 -11.06 -42.20 -4.05
N ARG A 5 -12.03 -42.76 -3.30
CA ARG A 5 -12.54 -42.24 -2.02
C ARG A 5 -12.12 -43.17 -0.87
N ARG A 6 -12.07 -42.66 0.37
CA ARG A 6 -12.90 -43.20 1.48
C ARG A 6 -12.95 -42.25 2.69
N ARG A 7 -14.01 -42.41 3.51
CA ARG A 7 -14.20 -41.79 4.83
C ARG A 7 -13.86 -42.80 5.93
N ALA A 8 -13.50 -42.31 7.10
CA ALA A 8 -13.86 -42.88 8.40
C ALA A 8 -14.08 -41.72 9.40
N ALA A 9 -14.73 -41.98 10.54
CA ALA A 9 -15.01 -40.97 11.57
C ALA A 9 -14.93 -41.58 12.98
N GLY A 10 -14.69 -40.74 13.98
CA GLY A 10 -14.65 -41.06 15.42
C GLY A 10 -14.58 -39.76 16.24
N ALA A 11 -15.06 -39.75 17.48
CA ALA A 11 -15.36 -38.50 18.19
C ALA A 11 -15.10 -38.51 19.71
N GLY A 12 -14.36 -37.49 20.18
CA GLY A 12 -14.33 -36.95 21.56
C GLY A 12 -13.89 -37.89 22.70
N PRO A 13 -13.96 -37.41 23.97
CA PRO A 13 -14.15 -36.01 24.41
C PRO A 13 -13.07 -35.50 25.40
N GLU A 14 -13.22 -34.24 25.83
CA GLU A 14 -12.74 -33.58 27.07
C GLU A 14 -11.45 -34.01 27.79
N GLN A 15 -10.60 -33.02 28.11
CA GLN A 15 -10.46 -32.57 29.52
C GLN A 15 -9.98 -31.12 29.64
N SER A 16 -10.25 -30.51 30.79
CA SER A 16 -9.95 -29.10 31.09
C SER A 16 -8.82 -28.96 32.12
N SER A 17 -8.12 -27.83 32.09
CA SER A 17 -7.37 -27.34 33.25
C SER A 17 -7.38 -25.80 33.24
N LEU A 18 -7.48 -25.19 34.43
CA LEU A 18 -7.46 -23.74 34.59
C LEU A 18 -6.05 -23.27 34.96
N ALA A 19 -5.67 -22.09 34.46
CA ALA A 19 -4.56 -21.31 34.97
C ALA A 19 -5.04 -19.88 35.27
N ALA A 20 -4.68 -19.36 36.44
CA ALA A 20 -5.12 -18.07 36.97
C ALA A 20 -4.23 -16.90 36.45
N PRO A 21 -4.68 -15.63 36.54
CA PRO A 21 -4.00 -14.51 35.88
C PRO A 21 -2.73 -14.04 36.62
N LEU A 22 -1.82 -13.45 35.86
CA LEU A 22 -0.66 -12.68 36.35
C LEU A 22 -0.89 -11.16 36.18
N PRO A 23 -0.20 -10.31 36.96
CA PRO A 23 -0.72 -8.99 37.31
C PRO A 23 -0.49 -7.88 36.28
N LEU A 24 -1.35 -6.86 36.36
CA LEU A 24 -1.22 -5.58 35.66
C LEU A 24 -0.03 -4.77 36.20
N CYS A 25 0.80 -4.24 35.30
CA CYS A 25 1.72 -3.13 35.59
C CYS A 25 1.16 -1.81 35.04
N PRO A 26 1.47 -0.65 35.65
CA PRO A 26 0.72 0.59 35.45
C PRO A 26 1.16 1.40 34.23
N SER A 27 0.20 2.11 33.63
CA SER A 27 0.44 3.09 32.57
C SER A 27 1.16 4.34 33.10
N PRO A 28 2.26 4.82 32.48
CA PRO A 28 2.74 6.18 32.71
C PRO A 28 1.75 7.20 32.14
N GLY A 29 1.59 8.33 32.84
CA GLY A 29 0.50 9.28 32.57
C GLY A 29 0.74 10.21 31.37
N ARG A 30 -0.36 10.77 30.85
CA ARG A 30 -0.33 11.94 29.95
C ARG A 30 0.42 13.11 30.61
N SER A 31 1.47 13.60 29.96
CA SER A 31 1.97 14.96 30.19
C SER A 31 1.64 15.82 28.98
N SER A 32 0.90 16.92 29.19
CA SER A 32 0.55 17.86 28.13
C SER A 32 1.45 19.10 28.22
N ALA A 33 2.47 19.16 27.35
CA ALA A 33 3.38 20.29 27.25
C ALA A 33 2.89 21.26 26.16
N ALA A 34 2.03 22.20 26.53
CA ALA A 34 1.54 23.23 25.61
C ALA A 34 2.60 24.33 25.40
N LEU A 35 3.42 24.23 24.36
CA LEU A 35 4.30 25.33 23.95
C LEU A 35 3.47 26.50 23.39
N THR A 36 3.46 27.61 24.12
CA THR A 36 2.85 28.87 23.68
C THR A 36 3.86 29.69 22.88
N ALA A 37 3.69 29.78 21.57
CA ALA A 37 4.50 30.65 20.71
C ALA A 37 3.88 32.06 20.63
N ALA A 38 4.67 33.09 20.95
CA ALA A 38 4.19 34.48 21.00
C ALA A 38 4.04 35.13 19.60
N GLY A 39 3.17 36.13 19.49
CA GLY A 39 2.77 36.71 18.20
C GLY A 39 3.80 37.66 17.57
N GLY A 40 4.05 37.48 16.26
CA GLY A 40 4.78 38.44 15.41
C GLY A 40 3.81 39.32 14.58
N ARG A 41 4.03 40.65 14.57
CA ARG A 41 3.17 41.59 13.82
C ARG A 41 3.53 41.59 12.33
N ARG A 42 2.52 41.56 11.44
CA ARG A 42 2.73 41.80 10.00
C ARG A 42 3.12 43.27 9.76
N LEU A 43 4.32 43.51 9.24
CA LEU A 43 4.67 44.76 8.57
C LEU A 43 4.46 44.58 7.06
N ARG A 44 3.74 45.50 6.42
CA ARG A 44 3.66 45.59 4.96
C ARG A 44 4.81 46.47 4.49
N GLY A 45 5.66 45.96 3.61
CA GLY A 45 6.69 46.73 2.93
C GLY A 45 6.54 46.56 1.42
N ASP A 46 6.19 47.65 0.73
CA ASP A 46 6.19 47.65 -0.74
C ASP A 46 7.61 47.50 -1.29
N ARG A 47 7.73 46.77 -2.40
CA ARG A 47 8.94 46.77 -3.24
C ARG A 47 8.56 47.18 -4.67
N PRO A 48 9.29 48.10 -5.32
CA PRO A 48 8.95 48.58 -6.64
C PRO A 48 9.15 47.50 -7.71
N ARG A 49 8.24 47.45 -8.69
CA ARG A 49 8.37 46.55 -9.85
C ARG A 49 9.38 47.12 -10.85
N LEU A 50 10.56 46.51 -10.94
CA LEU A 50 11.44 46.66 -12.09
C LEU A 50 10.74 46.07 -13.33
N ARG A 51 10.62 46.84 -14.41
CA ARG A 51 10.16 46.36 -15.72
C ARG A 51 11.37 45.98 -16.57
N CYS A 52 11.53 44.69 -16.85
CA CYS A 52 12.42 44.25 -17.93
C CYS A 52 11.68 44.42 -19.27
N CYS A 53 12.25 45.19 -20.19
CA CYS A 53 11.74 45.29 -21.55
C CYS A 53 12.38 44.21 -22.43
N HIS A 54 11.57 43.44 -23.15
CA HIS A 54 12.01 42.51 -24.18
C HIS A 54 11.23 42.77 -25.48
N PRO A 55 11.86 42.61 -26.67
CA PRO A 55 11.18 42.82 -27.95
C PRO A 55 10.18 41.69 -28.25
N PRO A 56 9.18 41.92 -29.13
CA PRO A 56 8.15 40.93 -29.45
C PRO A 56 8.71 39.81 -30.35
N GLY A 57 9.23 38.74 -29.72
CA GLY A 57 9.52 37.47 -30.40
C GLY A 57 8.24 36.70 -30.71
N ASN A 58 8.01 36.41 -31.99
CA ASN A 58 6.83 35.65 -32.43
C ASN A 58 7.01 34.15 -32.13
N MET A 59 6.40 33.65 -31.05
CA MET A 59 6.25 32.21 -30.79
C MET A 59 4.77 31.87 -30.65
N GLY A 60 4.31 30.90 -31.45
CA GLY A 60 2.96 30.35 -31.29
C GLY A 60 2.87 29.56 -30.00
N SER A 61 2.02 29.99 -29.06
CA SER A 61 1.76 29.28 -27.81
C SER A 61 0.80 28.11 -28.03
N GLU A 62 1.24 27.10 -28.79
CA GLU A 62 0.68 25.76 -28.69
C GLU A 62 1.07 25.19 -27.32
N ASN A 63 0.28 25.51 -26.29
CA ASN A 63 0.32 24.77 -25.04
C ASN A 63 0.03 23.30 -25.37
N PRO A 64 0.98 22.36 -25.17
CA PRO A 64 0.73 20.96 -25.47
C PRO A 64 -0.47 20.49 -24.67
N SER A 65 -1.41 19.79 -25.32
CA SER A 65 -2.56 19.22 -24.62
C SER A 65 -2.03 18.27 -23.53
N PRO A 66 -2.50 18.41 -22.27
CA PRO A 66 -1.87 17.75 -21.15
C PRO A 66 -2.00 16.24 -21.30
N GLN A 67 -0.86 15.55 -21.27
CA GLN A 67 -0.79 14.10 -21.47
C GLN A 67 -1.72 13.35 -20.51
N ASN A 68 -2.19 12.18 -20.94
CA ASN A 68 -3.22 11.40 -20.25
C ASN A 68 -4.47 12.24 -19.82
N PRO A 69 -5.18 12.92 -20.76
CA PRO A 69 -6.29 13.81 -20.42
C PRO A 69 -7.51 13.12 -19.81
N GLY A 70 -7.61 11.79 -19.93
CA GLY A 70 -8.64 10.97 -19.28
C GLY A 70 -8.20 10.33 -17.96
N CYS A 71 -7.01 10.69 -17.45
CA CYS A 71 -6.42 10.25 -16.18
C CYS A 71 -6.53 8.74 -15.94
N LYS A 72 -6.18 7.95 -16.97
CA LYS A 72 -6.24 6.48 -16.96
C LYS A 72 -4.94 5.89 -16.44
N ILE A 73 -5.04 4.81 -15.68
CA ILE A 73 -3.90 4.02 -15.22
C ILE A 73 -3.13 3.51 -16.45
N MET A 74 -1.87 3.93 -16.58
CA MET A 74 -1.01 3.59 -17.72
C MET A 74 -0.22 2.30 -17.42
N THR A 75 0.09 1.52 -18.46
CA THR A 75 0.93 0.32 -18.35
C THR A 75 2.16 0.45 -19.23
N PHE A 76 3.34 0.40 -18.62
CA PHE A 76 4.65 0.56 -19.25
C PHE A 76 5.40 -0.77 -19.33
N ARG A 77 6.32 -0.86 -20.30
CA ARG A 77 7.07 -2.08 -20.65
C ARG A 77 8.51 -1.72 -21.07
N PRO A 78 9.36 -1.30 -20.11
CA PRO A 78 10.74 -0.92 -20.40
C PRO A 78 11.54 -2.07 -21.03
N THR A 79 12.46 -1.70 -21.92
CA THR A 79 13.64 -2.51 -22.26
C THR A 79 14.59 -2.62 -21.08
N LEU A 80 15.52 -3.58 -21.10
CA LEU A 80 16.51 -3.72 -20.03
C LEU A 80 17.39 -2.47 -19.85
N GLU A 81 17.66 -1.71 -20.92
CA GLU A 81 18.43 -0.46 -20.84
C GLU A 81 17.64 0.65 -20.14
N GLU A 82 16.37 0.85 -20.50
CA GLU A 82 15.47 1.79 -19.82
C GLU A 82 15.20 1.41 -18.36
N PHE A 83 15.25 0.11 -18.03
CA PHE A 83 14.98 -0.41 -16.69
C PHE A 83 16.14 -0.18 -15.70
N ARG A 84 17.36 0.12 -16.15
CA ARG A 84 18.50 0.32 -15.23
C ARG A 84 18.34 1.51 -14.29
N GLU A 85 17.88 2.64 -14.80
CA GLU A 85 17.85 3.91 -14.05
C GLU A 85 16.43 4.21 -13.54
N PHE A 86 16.09 3.71 -12.35
CA PHE A 86 14.75 3.85 -11.74
C PHE A 86 14.21 5.29 -11.80
N GLY A 87 14.92 6.26 -11.20
CA GLY A 87 14.46 7.66 -11.15
C GLY A 87 14.29 8.33 -12.53
N LYS A 88 15.12 7.95 -13.50
CA LYS A 88 15.02 8.41 -14.90
C LYS A 88 13.78 7.81 -15.59
N TYR A 89 13.45 6.56 -15.31
CA TYR A 89 12.23 5.93 -15.82
C TYR A 89 10.96 6.48 -15.14
N VAL A 90 11.03 6.83 -13.85
CA VAL A 90 9.95 7.55 -13.14
C VAL A 90 9.68 8.90 -13.83
N ALA A 91 10.71 9.71 -14.06
CA ALA A 91 10.58 10.99 -14.79
C ALA A 91 10.03 10.80 -16.22
N TYR A 92 10.39 9.71 -16.91
CA TYR A 92 9.82 9.36 -18.21
C TYR A 92 8.31 9.05 -18.12
N ILE A 93 7.86 8.18 -17.20
CA ILE A 93 6.42 7.87 -17.10
C ILE A 93 5.60 9.07 -16.62
N GLU A 94 6.18 9.95 -15.80
CA GLU A 94 5.58 11.24 -15.46
C GLU A 94 5.41 12.14 -16.69
N SER A 95 6.40 12.19 -17.59
CA SER A 95 6.32 12.97 -18.83
C SER A 95 5.24 12.45 -19.79
N GLN A 96 4.86 11.17 -19.69
CA GLN A 96 3.74 10.58 -20.41
C GLN A 96 2.37 10.79 -19.70
N GLY A 97 2.34 11.48 -18.55
CA GLY A 97 1.13 11.78 -17.79
C GLY A 97 0.66 10.65 -16.86
N ALA A 98 1.53 9.72 -16.48
CA ALA A 98 1.15 8.59 -15.62
C ALA A 98 0.67 9.02 -14.23
N HIS A 99 1.35 9.98 -13.60
CA HIS A 99 1.03 10.53 -12.27
C HIS A 99 -0.42 11.01 -12.16
N ARG A 100 -1.04 11.46 -13.27
CA ARG A 100 -2.41 11.97 -13.28
C ARG A 100 -3.47 10.93 -12.91
N ALA A 101 -3.18 9.65 -13.05
CA ALA A 101 -4.08 8.57 -12.66
C ALA A 101 -3.97 8.19 -11.17
N GLY A 102 -2.95 8.68 -10.46
CA GLY A 102 -2.62 8.27 -9.09
C GLY A 102 -2.02 6.86 -8.98
N LEU A 103 -1.91 6.12 -10.09
CA LEU A 103 -1.30 4.80 -10.16
C LEU A 103 -0.83 4.49 -11.58
N ALA A 104 0.31 3.81 -11.70
CA ALA A 104 0.86 3.29 -12.94
C ALA A 104 1.31 1.83 -12.75
N LYS A 105 1.30 1.05 -13.83
CA LYS A 105 1.83 -0.32 -13.83
C LYS A 105 3.08 -0.39 -14.70
N VAL A 106 4.18 -0.86 -14.13
CA VAL A 106 5.38 -1.23 -14.91
C VAL A 106 5.44 -2.75 -14.98
N ILE A 107 5.71 -3.29 -16.17
CA ILE A 107 5.95 -4.72 -16.38
C ILE A 107 7.42 -4.85 -16.80
N PRO A 108 8.29 -5.43 -15.96
CA PRO A 108 9.73 -5.46 -16.19
C PRO A 108 10.13 -6.30 -17.41
N PRO A 109 11.38 -6.19 -17.89
CA PRO A 109 11.97 -7.10 -18.87
C PRO A 109 11.80 -8.57 -18.43
N LYS A 110 11.64 -9.49 -19.40
CA LYS A 110 11.38 -10.93 -19.11
C LYS A 110 12.61 -11.65 -18.53
N GLU A 111 13.76 -11.10 -18.84
CA GLU A 111 15.10 -11.52 -18.44
C GLU A 111 15.45 -11.07 -17.02
N TRP A 112 14.85 -9.98 -16.52
CA TRP A 112 15.07 -9.50 -15.16
C TRP A 112 14.26 -10.31 -14.13
N LYS A 113 14.88 -10.59 -12.99
CA LYS A 113 14.26 -11.25 -11.84
C LYS A 113 14.86 -10.68 -10.55
N PRO A 114 14.05 -10.36 -9.53
CA PRO A 114 14.57 -9.87 -8.26
C PRO A 114 15.07 -10.98 -7.33
N ARG A 115 14.70 -12.24 -7.59
CA ARG A 115 15.11 -13.41 -6.79
C ARG A 115 15.29 -14.65 -7.68
N LYS A 116 16.27 -15.49 -7.39
CA LYS A 116 16.55 -16.75 -8.12
C LYS A 116 15.54 -17.87 -7.81
N THR A 117 15.16 -18.05 -6.55
CA THR A 117 14.07 -18.94 -6.11
C THR A 117 13.37 -18.40 -4.86
N TYR A 118 12.15 -18.84 -4.59
CA TYR A 118 11.37 -18.54 -3.38
C TYR A 118 11.15 -19.79 -2.50
N ASP A 119 11.89 -20.89 -2.73
CA ASP A 119 11.72 -22.15 -1.98
C ASP A 119 12.10 -22.02 -0.48
N ASP A 120 12.88 -20.99 -0.12
CA ASP A 120 13.49 -20.77 1.20
C ASP A 120 12.66 -19.88 2.14
N ILE A 121 11.57 -19.29 1.65
CA ILE A 121 10.77 -18.32 2.43
C ILE A 121 9.87 -18.96 3.49
N ASP A 122 9.63 -20.27 3.45
CA ASP A 122 8.58 -20.93 4.25
C ASP A 122 8.81 -20.83 5.77
N ASP A 123 10.07 -20.79 6.19
CA ASP A 123 10.48 -20.68 7.60
C ASP A 123 10.55 -19.22 8.10
N MET A 124 10.33 -18.23 7.23
CA MET A 124 10.26 -16.82 7.64
C MET A 124 9.09 -16.60 8.61
N ILE A 125 9.30 -15.79 9.65
CA ILE A 125 8.29 -15.48 10.66
C ILE A 125 7.48 -14.25 10.24
N ILE A 126 6.15 -14.37 10.27
CA ILE A 126 5.22 -13.23 10.29
C ILE A 126 4.98 -12.90 11.78
N PRO A 127 5.51 -11.78 12.31
CA PRO A 127 5.54 -11.54 13.76
C PRO A 127 4.19 -11.06 14.32
N ALA A 128 3.45 -10.25 13.57
CA ALA A 128 2.20 -9.63 14.03
C ALA A 128 1.05 -9.77 12.99
N PRO A 129 0.70 -10.98 12.54
CA PRO A 129 -0.36 -11.17 11.55
C PRO A 129 -1.70 -10.63 12.08
N ILE A 130 -2.39 -9.81 11.29
CA ILE A 130 -3.61 -9.09 11.69
C ILE A 130 -4.87 -9.72 11.08
N GLN A 131 -5.85 -10.07 11.92
CA GLN A 131 -7.18 -10.47 11.44
C GLN A 131 -8.03 -9.23 11.16
N GLN A 132 -8.54 -9.12 9.93
CA GLN A 132 -9.24 -7.93 9.45
C GLN A 132 -10.75 -8.09 9.62
N VAL A 133 -11.30 -7.48 10.67
CA VAL A 133 -12.73 -7.49 10.98
C VAL A 133 -13.39 -6.31 10.28
N VAL A 134 -14.24 -6.59 9.29
CA VAL A 134 -14.94 -5.56 8.51
C VAL A 134 -16.40 -5.50 8.93
N THR A 135 -16.90 -4.28 9.20
CA THR A 135 -18.28 -3.99 9.56
C THR A 135 -18.86 -2.94 8.62
N GLY A 136 -20.06 -3.15 8.08
CA GLY A 136 -20.72 -2.20 7.18
C GLY A 136 -21.66 -2.88 6.19
N GLN A 137 -22.18 -2.11 5.24
CA GLN A 137 -23.12 -2.56 4.21
C GLN A 137 -23.15 -1.60 3.01
N SER A 138 -23.71 -2.06 1.88
CA SER A 138 -23.99 -1.22 0.70
C SER A 138 -22.78 -0.45 0.14
N GLY A 139 -21.57 -1.02 0.24
CA GLY A 139 -20.32 -0.40 -0.22
C GLY A 139 -19.60 0.47 0.81
N LEU A 140 -20.23 0.76 1.96
CA LEU A 140 -19.64 1.53 3.05
C LEU A 140 -19.24 0.59 4.19
N PHE A 141 -17.95 0.57 4.52
CA PHE A 141 -17.36 -0.38 5.45
C PHE A 141 -16.23 0.25 6.27
N THR A 142 -16.15 -0.14 7.54
CA THR A 142 -15.04 0.15 8.45
C THR A 142 -14.30 -1.14 8.77
N GLN A 143 -12.97 -1.10 8.80
CA GLN A 143 -12.11 -2.23 9.14
C GLN A 143 -11.44 -2.00 10.49
N TYR A 144 -11.34 -3.07 11.29
CA TYR A 144 -10.61 -3.12 12.55
C TYR A 144 -9.63 -4.30 12.51
N ASN A 145 -8.39 -4.07 12.95
CA ASN A 145 -7.34 -5.08 12.94
C ASN A 145 -7.23 -5.73 14.33
N ILE A 146 -7.31 -7.07 14.39
CA ILE A 146 -7.09 -7.86 15.61
C ILE A 146 -5.80 -8.66 15.44
N GLN A 147 -4.74 -8.27 16.13
CA GLN A 147 -3.45 -8.99 16.10
C GLN A 147 -3.62 -10.44 16.54
N LYS A 148 -2.94 -11.35 15.83
CA LYS A 148 -2.89 -12.79 16.08
C LYS A 148 -1.49 -13.18 16.54
N LYS A 149 -1.33 -14.43 16.98
CA LYS A 149 -0.01 -14.97 17.35
C LYS A 149 0.92 -15.03 16.12
N PRO A 150 2.24 -14.90 16.30
CA PRO A 150 3.21 -15.15 15.23
C PRO A 150 3.00 -16.51 14.57
N MET A 151 3.34 -16.63 13.29
CA MET A 151 3.33 -17.89 12.53
C MET A 151 4.37 -17.84 11.40
N THR A 152 4.79 -19.00 10.90
CA THR A 152 5.66 -19.04 9.71
C THR A 152 4.89 -18.72 8.43
N VAL A 153 5.59 -18.30 7.37
CA VAL A 153 5.02 -18.15 6.01
C VAL A 153 4.45 -19.49 5.51
N GLY A 154 5.10 -20.62 5.81
CA GLY A 154 4.60 -21.95 5.49
C GLY A 154 3.29 -22.31 6.21
N GLU A 155 3.12 -21.92 7.48
CA GLU A 155 1.85 -22.03 8.20
C GLU A 155 0.77 -21.10 7.63
N TYR A 156 1.13 -19.86 7.36
CA TYR A 156 0.25 -18.86 6.74
C TYR A 156 -0.25 -19.32 5.36
N ARG A 157 0.63 -19.89 4.53
CA ARG A 157 0.29 -20.46 3.22
C ARG A 157 -0.64 -21.67 3.35
N ARG A 158 -0.42 -22.55 4.34
CA ARG A 158 -1.35 -23.65 4.67
C ARG A 158 -2.73 -23.14 5.12
N LEU A 159 -2.77 -22.05 5.88
CA LEU A 159 -4.01 -21.42 6.34
C LEU A 159 -4.78 -20.77 5.19
N ALA A 160 -4.11 -19.97 4.35
CA ALA A 160 -4.68 -19.31 3.17
C ALA A 160 -5.30 -20.32 2.18
N ASN A 161 -4.69 -21.49 2.00
CA ASN A 161 -5.19 -22.55 1.11
C ASN A 161 -6.21 -23.49 1.76
N SER A 162 -6.62 -23.27 3.02
CA SER A 162 -7.66 -24.07 3.67
C SER A 162 -9.06 -23.74 3.13
N GLU A 163 -9.99 -24.70 3.19
CA GLU A 163 -11.39 -24.55 2.72
C GLU A 163 -12.13 -23.32 3.29
N LYS A 164 -11.70 -22.81 4.45
CA LYS A 164 -12.26 -21.62 5.10
C LYS A 164 -11.77 -20.29 4.48
N TYR A 165 -10.58 -20.28 3.90
CA TYR A 165 -9.87 -19.05 3.48
C TYR A 165 -9.45 -19.05 2.01
N CYS A 166 -9.52 -20.17 1.29
CA CYS A 166 -9.12 -20.25 -0.11
C CYS A 166 -10.00 -19.40 -1.03
N THR A 167 -9.42 -18.89 -2.11
CA THR A 167 -10.12 -18.12 -3.15
C THR A 167 -11.31 -18.90 -3.71
N PRO A 168 -12.53 -18.34 -3.71
CA PRO A 168 -13.72 -19.04 -4.16
C PRO A 168 -13.67 -19.25 -5.68
N ARG A 169 -14.32 -20.32 -6.15
CA ARG A 169 -14.47 -20.57 -7.59
C ARG A 169 -15.15 -19.37 -8.26
N HIS A 170 -14.51 -18.85 -9.30
CA HIS A 170 -14.96 -17.71 -10.07
C HIS A 170 -14.77 -17.96 -11.58
N GLN A 171 -15.48 -17.20 -12.41
CA GLN A 171 -15.38 -17.30 -13.87
C GLN A 171 -14.32 -16.33 -14.44
N ASP A 172 -14.26 -15.13 -13.86
CA ASP A 172 -13.43 -14.01 -14.29
C ASP A 172 -13.15 -13.06 -13.10
N PHE A 173 -12.37 -12.00 -13.34
CA PHE A 173 -12.02 -11.02 -12.32
C PHE A 173 -13.23 -10.21 -11.81
N GLU A 174 -14.24 -9.94 -12.64
CA GLU A 174 -15.43 -9.21 -12.20
C GLU A 174 -16.31 -10.07 -11.27
N ASP A 175 -16.42 -11.36 -11.54
CA ASP A 175 -17.12 -12.33 -10.69
C ASP A 175 -16.40 -12.48 -9.35
N LEU A 176 -15.06 -12.45 -9.35
CA LEU A 176 -14.27 -12.39 -8.12
C LEU A 176 -14.45 -11.07 -7.35
N GLU A 177 -14.43 -9.93 -8.03
CA GLU A 177 -14.71 -8.60 -7.45
C GLU A 177 -16.13 -8.52 -6.86
N ARG A 178 -17.15 -8.97 -7.59
CA ARG A 178 -18.54 -9.08 -7.11
C ARG A 178 -18.62 -9.97 -5.87
N LYS A 179 -17.83 -11.05 -5.80
CA LYS A 179 -17.73 -11.93 -4.62
C LYS A 179 -16.98 -11.28 -3.46
N TYR A 180 -15.94 -10.48 -3.70
CA TYR A 180 -15.24 -9.73 -2.67
C TYR A 180 -16.20 -8.75 -1.98
N TRP A 181 -16.80 -7.83 -2.73
CA TRP A 181 -17.68 -6.80 -2.18
C TRP A 181 -18.95 -7.36 -1.53
N LYS A 182 -19.53 -8.43 -2.09
CA LYS A 182 -20.72 -9.10 -1.51
C LYS A 182 -20.43 -9.81 -0.20
N ASN A 183 -19.23 -10.36 -0.01
CA ASN A 183 -18.90 -11.23 1.13
C ASN A 183 -17.86 -10.62 2.09
N LEU A 184 -17.57 -9.32 2.00
CA LEU A 184 -16.48 -8.68 2.73
C LEU A 184 -16.59 -8.87 4.26
N THR A 185 -17.79 -8.77 4.82
CA THR A 185 -18.10 -8.97 6.25
C THR A 185 -18.12 -10.44 6.70
N PHE A 186 -18.20 -11.41 5.77
CA PHE A 186 -18.28 -12.84 6.08
C PHE A 186 -16.89 -13.48 6.08
N VAL A 187 -16.48 -14.06 7.21
CA VAL A 187 -15.13 -14.61 7.45
C VAL A 187 -14.05 -13.53 7.30
N SER A 188 -13.64 -12.97 8.44
CA SER A 188 -12.50 -12.04 8.54
C SER A 188 -11.19 -12.75 8.16
N PRO A 189 -10.49 -12.33 7.07
CA PRO A 189 -9.21 -12.88 6.66
C PRO A 189 -8.10 -12.48 7.65
N ILE A 190 -6.93 -13.04 7.48
CA ILE A 190 -5.71 -12.66 8.22
C ILE A 190 -4.70 -12.16 7.20
N TYR A 191 -4.05 -11.03 7.47
CA TYR A 191 -3.04 -10.42 6.60
C TYR A 191 -1.70 -10.41 7.33
N GLY A 192 -0.63 -10.89 6.66
CA GLY A 192 0.74 -10.67 7.11
C GLY A 192 1.23 -9.34 6.56
N ALA A 193 1.03 -8.27 7.32
CA ALA A 193 1.40 -6.91 6.93
C ALA A 193 2.68 -6.45 7.65
N ASP A 194 3.32 -5.42 7.08
CA ASP A 194 4.28 -4.55 7.75
C ASP A 194 5.47 -5.32 8.37
N ILE A 195 5.98 -6.33 7.64
CA ILE A 195 7.17 -7.09 8.03
C ILE A 195 8.40 -6.44 7.39
N SER A 196 9.24 -5.76 8.18
CA SER A 196 10.47 -5.11 7.71
C SER A 196 11.41 -6.13 7.04
N GLY A 197 11.78 -5.89 5.77
CA GLY A 197 12.68 -6.75 5.01
C GLY A 197 12.46 -6.73 3.50
N SER A 198 13.36 -7.41 2.76
CA SER A 198 13.28 -7.56 1.30
C SER A 198 13.44 -9.04 0.92
N LEU A 199 12.79 -9.45 -0.18
CA LEU A 199 12.99 -10.75 -0.82
C LEU A 199 13.92 -10.66 -2.05
N TYR A 200 14.51 -9.51 -2.33
CA TYR A 200 15.48 -9.35 -3.42
C TYR A 200 16.79 -10.08 -3.08
N ASP A 201 17.42 -10.70 -4.09
CA ASP A 201 18.80 -11.19 -3.99
C ASP A 201 19.79 -10.01 -3.93
N THR A 202 20.93 -10.18 -3.26
CA THR A 202 21.90 -9.11 -3.03
C THR A 202 22.69 -8.67 -4.27
N ASP A 203 22.58 -9.41 -5.38
CA ASP A 203 23.20 -9.12 -6.69
C ASP A 203 22.20 -8.51 -7.70
N VAL A 204 21.04 -8.01 -7.24
CA VAL A 204 20.07 -7.27 -8.07
C VAL A 204 20.18 -5.77 -7.78
N GLU A 205 20.66 -5.03 -8.77
CA GLU A 205 20.78 -3.56 -8.74
C GLU A 205 19.53 -2.87 -9.30
N GLU A 206 18.96 -3.34 -10.41
CA GLU A 206 17.82 -2.68 -11.05
C GLU A 206 16.53 -2.85 -10.25
N TRP A 207 15.91 -1.72 -9.86
CA TRP A 207 14.61 -1.64 -9.18
C TRP A 207 14.53 -2.45 -7.88
N ASN A 208 15.64 -2.49 -7.13
CA ASN A 208 15.68 -3.06 -5.79
C ASN A 208 14.95 -2.15 -4.80
N ILE A 209 13.81 -2.59 -4.25
CA ILE A 209 13.02 -1.77 -3.31
C ILE A 209 13.78 -1.55 -1.98
N GLY A 210 14.82 -2.35 -1.69
CA GLY A 210 15.75 -2.11 -0.58
C GLY A 210 16.90 -1.14 -0.88
N ASN A 211 17.02 -0.63 -2.12
CA ASN A 211 17.92 0.46 -2.50
C ASN A 211 17.50 1.04 -3.86
N LEU A 212 16.65 2.07 -3.85
CA LEU A 212 16.14 2.68 -5.08
C LEU A 212 17.02 3.83 -5.62
N ASN A 213 18.10 4.19 -4.90
CA ASN A 213 19.02 5.31 -5.18
C ASN A 213 18.29 6.64 -5.39
N THR A 214 17.35 6.95 -4.50
CA THR A 214 16.51 8.15 -4.44
C THR A 214 16.98 9.14 -3.37
N LEU A 215 16.29 10.29 -3.29
CA LEU A 215 16.51 11.28 -2.23
C LEU A 215 16.14 10.75 -0.83
N LEU A 216 15.25 9.77 -0.71
CA LEU A 216 14.90 9.15 0.58
C LEU A 216 16.03 8.27 1.11
N ASP A 217 16.73 7.56 0.21
CA ASP A 217 17.90 6.75 0.54
C ASP A 217 19.08 7.65 0.99
N MET A 218 19.23 8.83 0.36
CA MET A 218 20.20 9.84 0.82
C MET A 218 19.86 10.42 2.21
N VAL A 219 18.59 10.48 2.61
CA VAL A 219 18.20 10.88 3.98
C VAL A 219 18.60 9.82 5.02
N GLU A 220 18.62 8.53 4.66
CA GLU A 220 19.22 7.51 5.52
C GLU A 220 20.74 7.68 5.57
N HIS A 221 21.41 7.72 4.41
CA HIS A 221 22.88 7.68 4.33
C HIS A 221 23.59 8.95 4.82
N GLU A 222 23.05 10.14 4.58
CA GLU A 222 23.69 11.41 4.96
C GLU A 222 23.22 11.93 6.33
N CYS A 223 21.94 11.72 6.68
CA CYS A 223 21.37 12.23 7.94
C CYS A 223 21.21 11.16 9.03
N GLY A 224 21.34 9.87 8.72
CA GLY A 224 21.19 8.77 9.67
C GLY A 224 19.74 8.53 10.13
N ILE A 225 18.74 8.95 9.32
CA ILE A 225 17.33 8.89 9.68
C ILE A 225 16.67 7.69 8.99
N ILE A 226 16.32 6.66 9.78
CA ILE A 226 15.54 5.50 9.34
C ILE A 226 14.07 5.72 9.74
N ILE A 227 13.15 5.48 8.80
CA ILE A 227 11.70 5.57 8.99
C ILE A 227 11.09 4.28 8.42
N GLU A 228 10.68 3.37 9.31
CA GLU A 228 10.23 2.02 8.92
C GLU A 228 9.03 2.07 7.95
N GLY A 229 9.23 1.53 6.74
CA GLY A 229 8.23 1.54 5.66
C GLY A 229 8.31 2.71 4.68
N VAL A 230 9.06 3.78 5.00
CA VAL A 230 9.19 4.97 4.14
C VAL A 230 10.53 5.00 3.41
N ASN A 231 11.63 4.63 4.07
CA ASN A 231 12.92 4.35 3.41
C ASN A 231 13.43 2.92 3.64
N THR A 232 12.66 2.05 4.30
CA THR A 232 12.94 0.62 4.39
C THR A 232 11.78 -0.23 3.86
N PRO A 233 12.04 -1.35 3.18
CA PRO A 233 11.01 -2.15 2.54
C PRO A 233 10.16 -2.95 3.54
N TYR A 234 8.85 -3.02 3.29
CA TYR A 234 7.93 -3.96 3.95
C TYR A 234 7.52 -5.11 3.02
N LEU A 235 7.48 -6.32 3.58
CA LEU A 235 6.90 -7.50 2.95
C LEU A 235 5.42 -7.66 3.35
N TYR A 236 4.62 -8.14 2.39
CA TYR A 236 3.17 -8.31 2.55
C TYR A 236 2.72 -9.71 2.07
N PHE A 237 2.32 -10.55 3.01
CA PHE A 237 1.74 -11.88 2.73
C PHE A 237 0.21 -11.78 2.73
N GLY A 238 -0.39 -11.85 1.53
CA GLY A 238 -1.84 -11.79 1.31
C GLY A 238 -2.54 -13.14 1.34
N MET A 239 -3.86 -13.12 1.54
CA MET A 239 -4.76 -14.24 1.25
C MET A 239 -6.08 -13.69 0.73
N TRP A 240 -6.96 -14.54 0.21
CA TRP A 240 -8.25 -14.10 -0.34
C TRP A 240 -9.00 -13.14 0.60
N LYS A 241 -9.34 -11.97 0.06
CA LYS A 241 -9.98 -10.81 0.71
C LYS A 241 -9.10 -9.98 1.65
N THR A 242 -7.79 -10.20 1.78
CA THR A 242 -6.97 -9.27 2.58
C THR A 242 -7.01 -7.89 1.95
N THR A 243 -7.34 -6.88 2.76
CA THR A 243 -7.70 -5.53 2.33
C THR A 243 -6.70 -4.51 2.87
N PHE A 244 -6.32 -3.53 2.05
CA PHE A 244 -5.86 -2.22 2.54
C PHE A 244 -6.95 -1.17 2.31
N ALA A 245 -7.04 -0.20 3.22
CA ALA A 245 -8.06 0.86 3.16
C ALA A 245 -7.68 1.96 2.15
N TRP A 246 -8.58 2.94 1.94
CA TRP A 246 -8.27 4.12 1.12
C TRP A 246 -7.40 5.09 1.91
N HIS A 247 -6.22 5.43 1.38
CA HIS A 247 -5.19 6.24 2.02
C HIS A 247 -4.38 7.05 0.98
N THR A 248 -3.49 7.92 1.45
CA THR A 248 -2.25 8.24 0.73
C THR A 248 -1.08 7.68 1.51
N GLU A 249 0.08 7.56 0.88
CA GLU A 249 1.34 7.28 1.59
C GLU A 249 1.66 8.41 2.57
N ASP A 250 2.46 8.12 3.60
CA ASP A 250 2.90 9.14 4.55
C ASP A 250 3.58 10.32 3.84
N MET A 251 3.24 11.54 4.28
CA MET A 251 3.65 12.81 3.65
C MET A 251 3.26 12.97 2.16
N ASP A 252 2.25 12.22 1.67
CA ASP A 252 1.84 12.14 0.26
C ASP A 252 3.00 11.75 -0.69
N LEU A 253 3.91 10.90 -0.22
CA LEU A 253 5.03 10.36 -0.99
C LEU A 253 4.60 9.37 -2.10
N TYR A 254 5.55 9.02 -2.97
CA TYR A 254 5.41 7.91 -3.90
C TYR A 254 5.74 6.57 -3.24
N SER A 255 4.91 5.56 -3.46
CA SER A 255 5.22 4.15 -3.14
C SER A 255 5.49 3.31 -4.39
N ILE A 256 6.18 2.19 -4.19
CA ILE A 256 6.39 1.15 -5.19
C ILE A 256 5.99 -0.21 -4.60
N ASN A 257 5.28 -1.03 -5.37
CA ASN A 257 4.86 -2.37 -4.95
C ASN A 257 5.24 -3.42 -6.00
N TYR A 258 5.99 -4.44 -5.58
CA TYR A 258 6.33 -5.59 -6.41
C TYR A 258 5.64 -6.86 -5.90
N LEU A 259 4.90 -7.54 -6.78
CA LEU A 259 4.24 -8.81 -6.49
C LEU A 259 5.21 -9.97 -6.76
N HIS A 260 5.94 -10.39 -5.73
CA HIS A 260 7.00 -11.41 -5.83
C HIS A 260 6.52 -12.76 -6.42
N PHE A 261 5.37 -13.26 -5.96
CA PHE A 261 4.71 -14.49 -6.42
C PHE A 261 3.26 -14.52 -5.90
N GLY A 262 2.49 -15.53 -6.30
CA GLY A 262 1.14 -15.80 -5.78
C GLY A 262 0.02 -15.25 -6.64
N GLU A 263 -1.14 -15.03 -6.03
CA GLU A 263 -2.37 -14.61 -6.71
C GLU A 263 -2.37 -13.09 -7.04
N PRO A 264 -3.18 -12.63 -8.02
CA PRO A 264 -3.10 -11.24 -8.52
C PRO A 264 -3.62 -10.18 -7.52
N LYS A 265 -2.92 -9.05 -7.46
CA LYS A 265 -3.35 -7.86 -6.69
C LYS A 265 -4.19 -6.89 -7.55
N SER A 266 -5.45 -6.63 -7.18
CA SER A 266 -6.41 -5.87 -8.01
C SER A 266 -6.74 -4.49 -7.45
N TRP A 267 -6.07 -3.45 -7.97
CA TRP A 267 -6.04 -2.07 -7.45
C TRP A 267 -7.16 -1.15 -7.95
N TYR A 268 -7.54 -0.17 -7.13
CA TYR A 268 -8.34 0.99 -7.50
C TYR A 268 -7.59 2.31 -7.22
N ALA A 269 -7.80 3.35 -8.03
CA ALA A 269 -7.24 4.69 -7.79
C ALA A 269 -8.21 5.78 -8.27
N ILE A 270 -8.17 6.97 -7.66
CA ILE A 270 -8.71 8.19 -8.28
C ILE A 270 -7.53 9.07 -8.75
N PRO A 271 -7.72 9.86 -9.81
CA PRO A 271 -6.81 10.94 -10.16
C PRO A 271 -6.55 11.88 -8.98
N PRO A 272 -5.31 12.31 -8.69
CA PRO A 272 -5.02 13.23 -7.58
C PRO A 272 -5.83 14.53 -7.64
N GLU A 273 -6.05 15.05 -8.86
CA GLU A 273 -6.96 16.16 -9.18
C GLU A 273 -8.44 15.94 -8.72
N HIS A 274 -8.79 14.78 -8.16
CA HIS A 274 -10.11 14.46 -7.60
C HIS A 274 -10.06 14.05 -6.11
N GLY A 275 -8.90 13.91 -5.46
CA GLY A 275 -8.78 13.40 -4.08
C GLY A 275 -9.62 14.18 -3.06
N LYS A 276 -9.62 15.52 -3.14
CA LYS A 276 -10.47 16.40 -2.30
C LYS A 276 -11.98 16.23 -2.52
N ARG A 277 -12.44 15.42 -3.49
CA ARG A 277 -13.86 15.02 -3.66
C ARG A 277 -14.16 13.75 -2.85
N LEU A 278 -13.23 12.78 -2.84
CA LEU A 278 -13.28 11.59 -2.00
C LEU A 278 -13.29 11.98 -0.52
N GLU A 279 -12.39 12.85 -0.07
CA GLU A 279 -12.42 13.34 1.33
C GLU A 279 -13.79 13.90 1.75
N ARG A 280 -14.42 14.71 0.88
CA ARG A 280 -15.74 15.31 1.16
C ARG A 280 -16.83 14.25 1.25
N LEU A 281 -16.76 13.20 0.42
CA LEU A 281 -17.65 12.04 0.50
C LEU A 281 -17.44 11.26 1.81
N ALA A 282 -16.19 10.95 2.16
CA ALA A 282 -15.85 10.23 3.39
C ALA A 282 -16.29 11.00 4.66
N LYS A 283 -15.99 12.30 4.73
CA LYS A 283 -16.44 13.20 5.81
C LYS A 283 -17.96 13.24 5.97
N GLY A 284 -18.72 13.03 4.88
CA GLY A 284 -20.19 12.96 4.90
C GLY A 284 -20.77 11.65 5.44
N TRP A 285 -20.06 10.51 5.29
CA TRP A 285 -20.53 9.21 5.75
C TRP A 285 -20.03 8.84 7.17
N TYR A 286 -18.78 9.13 7.49
CA TYR A 286 -18.14 8.73 8.76
C TYR A 286 -18.06 9.89 9.76
N VAL A 287 -19.21 10.56 9.97
CA VAL A 287 -19.34 11.74 10.84
C VAL A 287 -18.87 11.39 12.27
N GLY A 288 -17.86 12.12 12.76
CA GLY A 288 -17.30 11.94 14.10
C GLY A 288 -16.35 10.75 14.27
N GLN A 289 -16.05 9.98 13.22
CA GLN A 289 -15.11 8.84 13.29
C GLN A 289 -13.75 9.07 12.60
N ILE A 290 -13.62 10.07 11.72
CA ILE A 290 -12.32 10.37 11.07
C ILE A 290 -11.61 11.53 11.78
N VAL A 291 -10.46 11.24 12.37
CA VAL A 291 -9.38 12.23 12.51
C VAL A 291 -8.65 12.26 11.18
N LEU A 292 -8.90 13.29 10.37
CA LEU A 292 -8.06 13.62 9.22
C LEU A 292 -7.12 14.72 9.69
N GLU A 293 -5.86 14.38 9.95
CA GLU A 293 -4.83 15.37 10.23
C GLU A 293 -4.61 16.22 8.97
N SER A 294 -5.05 17.47 9.02
CA SER A 294 -5.17 18.32 7.84
C SER A 294 -3.90 19.16 7.63
N TYR A 295 -2.96 18.59 6.90
CA TYR A 295 -1.96 19.37 6.15
C TYR A 295 -2.31 19.37 4.64
N ASP A 296 -1.61 20.22 3.87
CA ASP A 296 -2.12 20.71 2.59
C ASP A 296 -2.23 19.65 1.48
N ASN A 297 -3.19 19.84 0.58
CA ASN A 297 -3.28 19.20 -0.75
C ASN A 297 -3.35 17.65 -0.88
N SER A 298 -3.34 16.84 0.18
CA SER A 298 -3.45 15.37 0.11
C SER A 298 -4.53 14.76 -0.83
N CYS A 299 -4.22 13.62 -1.46
CA CYS A 299 -4.90 13.11 -2.67
C CYS A 299 -5.14 11.58 -2.69
N VAL A 300 -6.11 11.13 -1.89
CA VAL A 300 -6.39 9.72 -1.52
C VAL A 300 -6.62 8.72 -2.68
N THR A 301 -5.94 7.58 -2.69
CA THR A 301 -6.14 6.39 -3.56
C THR A 301 -6.58 5.14 -2.76
N PHE A 302 -7.03 4.07 -3.42
CA PHE A 302 -7.96 3.06 -2.85
C PHE A 302 -7.31 1.62 -2.90
N PRO A 303 -7.85 0.61 -2.15
CA PRO A 303 -7.50 -0.82 -2.11
C PRO A 303 -6.98 -1.53 -3.36
N GLY A 304 -6.16 -2.55 -3.06
CA GLY A 304 -5.85 -3.70 -3.90
C GLY A 304 -6.34 -4.99 -3.24
N ILE A 305 -7.25 -5.73 -3.89
CA ILE A 305 -7.63 -7.10 -3.50
C ILE A 305 -6.37 -8.00 -3.55
N ILE A 306 -6.30 -9.04 -2.69
CA ILE A 306 -5.41 -10.21 -2.83
C ILE A 306 -6.26 -11.48 -2.65
#